data_AF-A0A380KQJ7-F1
#
_entry.id   AF-A0A380KQJ7-F1
#
_cell.length_a   1.000
_cell.length_b   1.000
_cell.length_c   1.000
_cell.angle_alpha   90.00
_cell.angle_beta   90.00
_cell.angle_gamma   90.00
#
_symmetry.space_group_name_H-M   'P 1'
#
loop_
_entity.id
_entity.type
_entity.pdbx_description
1 polymer ?
#
loop_
_entity_poly.entity_id
_entity_poly.type
_entity_poly.pdbx_seq_one_letter_code
_entity_poly.pdbx_strand_id
1 'polypeptide(L)'
;MEYIQVTKDNLENEHICCAIFNNKDAQVSSKKTWLSERFDDGLVFLKSVERGRCFIEYIPAEKAWNPIEAEDYMYIDCLWVSGSLKGHG
;
A
#
# COMPACT_ATOMS: atom_id res chain seq x y z
N MET A 1 -12.02 -13.35 1.65
CA MET A 1 -11.92 -11.93 1.29
C MET A 1 -11.18 -11.85 -0.04
N GLU A 2 -11.64 -11.01 -0.97
CA GLU A 2 -10.93 -10.79 -2.24
C GLU A 2 -9.98 -9.59 -2.13
N TYR A 3 -8.85 -9.67 -2.83
CA TYR A 3 -7.80 -8.67 -2.80
C TYR A 3 -7.43 -8.21 -4.21
N ILE A 4 -7.06 -6.94 -4.32
CA ILE A 4 -6.55 -6.30 -5.52
C ILE A 4 -5.12 -5.86 -5.22
N GLN A 5 -4.18 -6.29 -6.05
CA GLN A 5 -2.86 -5.69 -6.07
C GLN A 5 -2.93 -4.40 -6.89
N VAL A 6 -2.48 -3.31 -6.28
CA VAL A 6 -2.34 -2.05 -6.99
C VAL A 6 -1.07 -2.10 -7.83
N THR A 7 -1.21 -1.70 -9.09
CA THR A 7 -0.18 -1.71 -10.12
C THR A 7 -0.20 -0.37 -10.85
N LYS A 8 0.81 -0.08 -11.66
CA LYS A 8 0.85 1.15 -12.47
C LYS A 8 -0.41 1.32 -13.35
N ASP A 9 -0.97 0.23 -13.85
CA ASP A 9 -2.12 0.24 -14.76
C ASP A 9 -3.44 0.59 -14.07
N ASN A 10 -3.60 0.23 -12.78
CA ASN A 10 -4.83 0.44 -12.03
C ASN A 10 -4.72 1.53 -10.95
N LEU A 11 -3.52 2.05 -10.67
CA LEU A 11 -3.24 3.01 -9.60
C LEU A 11 -4.13 4.26 -9.66
N GLU A 12 -4.48 4.73 -10.86
CA GLU A 12 -5.32 5.92 -10.98
C GLU A 12 -6.77 5.67 -10.59
N ASN A 13 -7.27 4.46 -10.87
CA ASN A 13 -8.64 4.04 -10.61
C ASN A 13 -8.81 3.50 -9.18
N GLU A 14 -7.76 2.93 -8.61
CA GLU A 14 -7.77 2.34 -7.29
C GLU A 14 -7.62 3.38 -6.18
N HIS A 15 -8.46 3.26 -5.15
CA HIS A 15 -8.30 4.05 -3.94
C HIS A 15 -7.25 3.40 -3.02
N ILE A 16 -6.22 4.17 -2.64
CA ILE A 16 -5.03 3.74 -1.90
C ILE A 16 -5.06 4.08 -0.39
N CYS A 17 -6.23 4.47 0.15
CA CYS A 17 -6.66 4.62 1.57
C CYS A 17 -5.59 4.75 2.69
N CYS A 18 -4.61 5.63 2.50
CA CYS A 18 -3.72 6.24 3.50
C CYS A 18 -4.40 7.10 4.57
N ALA A 19 -5.42 6.66 5.32
CA ALA A 19 -6.17 7.51 6.26
C ALA A 19 -6.79 8.80 5.64
N ILE A 20 -6.74 8.93 4.31
CA ILE A 20 -7.19 10.09 3.55
C ILE A 20 -8.56 9.78 2.96
N PHE A 21 -9.59 10.40 3.52
CA PHE A 21 -10.98 10.20 3.12
C PHE A 21 -11.34 10.89 1.79
N ASN A 22 -10.51 11.83 1.33
CA ASN A 22 -10.78 12.66 0.17
C ASN A 22 -9.70 12.49 -0.91
N ASN A 23 -10.09 11.99 -2.08
CA ASN A 23 -9.20 11.84 -3.26
C ASN A 23 -8.61 13.16 -3.76
N LYS A 24 -9.12 14.32 -3.32
CA LYS A 24 -8.61 15.65 -3.66
C LYS A 24 -7.50 16.15 -2.72
N ASP A 25 -7.16 15.38 -1.69
CA ASP A 25 -6.05 15.74 -0.81
C ASP A 25 -4.71 15.55 -1.55
N ALA A 26 -3.82 16.53 -1.47
CA ALA A 26 -2.50 16.49 -2.10
C ALA A 26 -1.65 15.29 -1.61
N GLN A 27 -1.98 14.72 -0.46
CA GLN A 27 -1.35 13.50 0.03
C GLN A 27 -1.67 12.29 -0.86
N VAL A 28 -2.83 12.26 -1.52
CA VAL A 28 -3.19 11.17 -2.45
C VAL A 28 -2.31 11.19 -3.68
N SER A 29 -2.12 12.35 -4.30
CA SER A 29 -1.22 12.46 -5.46
C SER A 29 0.21 12.13 -5.08
N SER A 30 0.69 12.61 -3.93
CA SER A 30 2.05 12.32 -3.45
C SER A 30 2.25 10.82 -3.21
N LYS A 31 1.26 10.13 -2.61
CA LYS A 31 1.33 8.68 -2.41
C LYS A 31 1.24 7.91 -3.72
N LYS A 32 0.41 8.33 -4.68
CA LYS A 32 0.36 7.70 -6.02
C LYS A 32 1.73 7.82 -6.71
N THR A 33 2.35 8.99 -6.69
CA THR A 33 3.71 9.16 -7.22
C THR A 33 4.69 8.22 -6.55
N TRP A 34 4.71 8.19 -5.21
CA TRP A 34 5.54 7.27 -4.42
C TRP A 34 5.36 5.81 -4.84
N LEU A 35 4.12 5.33 -4.87
CA LEU A 35 3.80 3.95 -5.24
C LEU A 35 4.28 3.64 -6.66
N SER A 36 3.99 4.52 -7.62
CA SER A 36 4.41 4.34 -9.02
C SER A 36 5.93 4.19 -9.16
N GLU A 37 6.71 4.99 -8.44
CA GLU A 37 8.18 4.90 -8.43
C GLU A 37 8.66 3.61 -7.75
N ARG A 38 8.10 3.27 -6.58
CA ARG A 38 8.57 2.13 -5.79
C ARG A 38 8.12 0.77 -6.32
N PHE A 39 7.11 0.71 -7.18
CA PHE A 39 6.73 -0.54 -7.84
C PHE A 39 7.89 -1.14 -8.64
N ASP A 40 8.77 -0.31 -9.22
CA ASP A 40 9.96 -0.80 -9.93
C ASP A 40 11.04 -1.33 -8.98
N ASP A 41 11.02 -0.91 -7.72
CA ASP A 41 11.89 -1.41 -6.65
C ASP A 41 11.32 -2.66 -5.95
N GLY A 42 10.17 -3.18 -6.40
CA GLY A 42 9.54 -4.38 -5.83
C GLY A 42 8.54 -4.11 -4.71
N LEU A 43 8.09 -2.85 -4.54
CA LEU A 43 7.01 -2.54 -3.60
C LEU A 43 5.70 -3.22 -4.04
N VAL A 44 5.03 -3.85 -3.09
CA VAL A 44 3.73 -4.46 -3.26
C VAL A 44 2.72 -3.73 -2.40
N PHE A 45 1.65 -3.24 -3.03
CA PHE A 45 0.49 -2.68 -2.33
C PHE A 45 -0.73 -3.57 -2.61
N LEU A 46 -1.18 -4.29 -1.59
CA LEU A 46 -2.30 -5.21 -1.66
C LEU A 46 -3.45 -4.70 -0.78
N LYS A 47 -4.65 -4.58 -1.34
CA LYS A 47 -5.83 -4.07 -0.63
C LYS A 47 -7.03 -4.98 -0.81
N SER A 48 -7.96 -4.95 0.14
CA SER A 48 -9.28 -5.56 -0.05
C SER A 48 -10.06 -4.83 -1.15
N VAL A 49 -10.91 -5.57 -1.87
CA VAL A 49 -11.94 -4.98 -2.75
C VAL A 49 -12.87 -4.05 -1.94
N GLU A 50 -13.15 -4.43 -0.69
CA GLU A 50 -13.88 -3.62 0.28
C GLU A 50 -13.19 -2.25 0.47
N ARG A 51 -13.93 -1.17 0.21
CA ARG A 51 -13.38 0.18 0.14
C ARG A 51 -12.81 0.64 1.48
N GLY A 52 -11.49 0.91 1.50
CA GLY A 52 -10.82 1.71 2.51
C GLY A 52 -10.67 1.07 3.89
N ARG A 53 -10.66 -0.26 3.96
CA ARG A 53 -10.79 -0.98 5.24
C ARG A 53 -9.76 -2.08 5.47
N CYS A 54 -8.97 -2.49 4.48
CA CYS A 54 -7.89 -3.46 4.71
C CYS A 54 -6.83 -3.34 3.62
N PHE A 55 -5.56 -3.14 3.98
CA PHE A 55 -4.45 -3.20 3.04
C PHE A 55 -3.12 -3.49 3.75
N ILE A 56 -2.13 -3.91 2.96
CA ILE A 56 -0.73 -4.05 3.33
C ILE A 56 0.16 -3.50 2.22
N GLU A 57 1.21 -2.80 2.61
CA GLU A 57 2.25 -2.23 1.77
C GLU A 57 3.60 -2.73 2.28
N TYR A 58 4.37 -3.38 1.42
CA TYR A 58 5.65 -3.96 1.77
C TYR A 58 6.62 -4.00 0.58
N ILE A 59 7.92 -4.02 0.86
CA ILE A 59 9.01 -3.91 -0.12
C ILE A 59 10.22 -4.73 0.36
N PRO A 60 11.14 -5.21 -0.52
CA PRO A 60 12.43 -5.74 -0.06
C PRO A 60 13.14 -4.75 0.86
N ALA A 61 13.67 -5.22 1.99
CA ALA A 61 14.21 -4.35 3.03
C ALA A 61 15.45 -3.55 2.57
N GLU A 62 16.19 -4.05 1.58
CA GLU A 62 17.30 -3.37 0.91
C GLU A 62 16.85 -2.14 0.09
N LYS A 63 15.54 -2.04 -0.18
CA LYS A 63 14.88 -0.93 -0.88
C LYS A 63 13.99 -0.10 0.03
N ALA A 64 13.92 -0.43 1.32
CA ALA A 64 13.13 0.31 2.29
C ALA A 64 13.57 1.78 2.36
N TRP A 65 12.61 2.68 2.58
CA TRP A 65 12.90 4.10 2.81
C TRP A 65 13.71 4.31 4.10
N ASN A 66 13.50 3.45 5.09
CA ASN A 66 14.18 3.51 6.37
C ASN A 66 15.63 3.01 6.23
N PRO A 67 16.59 3.63 6.94
CA PRO A 67 17.99 3.20 6.91
C PRO A 67 18.18 1.93 7.76
N ILE A 68 17.75 0.80 7.21
CA ILE A 68 17.87 -0.52 7.83
C ILE A 68 18.77 -1.40 6.97
N GLU A 69 19.52 -2.30 7.62
CA GLU A 69 20.32 -3.32 6.96
C GLU A 69 19.72 -4.68 7.34
N ALA A 70 19.00 -5.28 6.39
CA ALA A 70 18.28 -6.53 6.59
C ALA A 70 18.16 -7.27 5.26
N GLU A 71 19.25 -7.90 4.82
CA GLU A 71 19.30 -8.67 3.57
C GLU A 71 18.36 -9.89 3.61
N ASP A 72 17.65 -10.15 2.51
CA ASP A 72 16.64 -11.21 2.36
C ASP A 72 15.41 -11.07 3.27
N TYR A 73 15.16 -9.88 3.81
CA TYR A 73 13.93 -9.56 4.56
C TYR A 73 12.97 -8.68 3.75
N MET A 74 11.70 -8.70 4.13
CA MET A 74 10.71 -7.74 3.65
C MET A 74 10.44 -6.69 4.73
N TYR A 75 10.36 -5.43 4.32
CA TYR A 75 9.94 -4.33 5.16
C TYR A 75 8.46 -4.01 4.91
N ILE A 76 7.67 -3.94 5.98
CA ILE A 76 6.26 -3.53 5.90
C ILE A 76 6.21 -2.02 6.15
N ASP A 77 5.96 -1.24 5.10
CA ASP A 77 5.77 0.21 5.20
C ASP A 77 4.47 0.54 5.94
N CYS A 78 3.40 -0.20 5.64
CA CYS A 78 2.10 0.06 6.21
C CYS A 78 1.21 -1.19 6.24
N LEU A 79 0.53 -1.39 7.38
CA LEU A 79 -0.49 -2.41 7.54
C LEU A 79 -1.71 -1.77 8.21
N TRP A 80 -2.88 -1.95 7.61
CA TRP A 80 -4.12 -1.42 8.16
C TRP A 80 -5.27 -2.41 8.01
N VAL A 81 -6.00 -2.62 9.09
CA VAL A 81 -7.24 -3.41 9.12
C VAL A 81 -8.31 -2.66 9.91
N SER A 82 -9.45 -2.42 9.29
CA SER A 82 -10.63 -1.83 9.92
C SER A 82 -11.18 -2.78 10.97
N GLY A 83 -11.60 -2.25 12.13
CA GLY A 83 -12.27 -3.04 13.15
C GLY A 83 -13.51 -3.79 12.64
N SER A 84 -14.19 -3.27 11.60
CA SER A 84 -15.31 -3.95 10.95
C SER A 84 -14.95 -5.24 10.21
N LEU A 85 -13.65 -5.44 9.92
CA LEU A 85 -13.11 -6.64 9.27
C LEU A 85 -12.30 -7.53 10.24
N LYS A 86 -12.39 -7.27 11.55
CA LYS A 86 -11.69 -8.07 12.55
C LYS A 86 -12.15 -9.54 12.50
N GLY A 87 -11.20 -10.48 12.50
CA GLY A 87 -11.48 -11.91 12.53
C GLY A 87 -11.85 -12.52 11.17
N HIS A 88 -11.71 -11.76 10.08
CA HIS A 88 -11.94 -12.23 8.70
C HIS A 88 -10.63 -12.51 7.93
N GLY A 89 -9.53 -12.65 8.66
CA GLY A 89 -8.16 -12.90 8.19
C GLY A 89 -7.25 -13.06 9.39
#